data_AF-A0A9E1XEZ0-F1
#
_entry.id   AF-A0A9E1XEZ0-F1
#
_cell.length_a   1.000
_cell.length_b   1.000
_cell.length_c   1.000
_cell.angle_alpha   90.00
_cell.angle_beta   90.00
_cell.angle_gamma   90.00
#
_symmetry.space_group_name_H-M   'P 1'
#
loop_
_entity.id
_entity.type
_entity.pdbx_description
1 polymer ?
#
loop_
_entity_poly.entity_id
_entity_poly.type
_entity_poly.pdbx_seq_one_letter_code
_entity_poly.pdbx_strand_id
1 'polypeptide(L)'
;PGFDWLLIALGAPGEANKIEVDTSFYKGNSPAKCSVQGQNVEWGTDQSLITQSMFWPELLTPKDLTPDTIHHFELKDLEKIGPISHVKLNIFPDGGISRFRVFGSKL
;
A
#
# COMPACT_ATOMS: atom_id res chain seq x y z
N PRO A 1 7.13 2.25 16.26
CA PRO A 1 7.42 3.67 15.99
C PRO A 1 8.56 3.80 14.97
N GLY A 2 8.37 4.58 13.91
CA GLY A 2 9.43 4.82 12.91
C GLY A 2 8.93 5.00 11.48
N PHE A 3 7.65 4.76 11.21
CA PHE A 3 7.02 5.03 9.92
C PHE A 3 5.51 5.35 10.07
N ASP A 4 4.97 6.16 9.16
CA ASP A 4 3.53 6.43 9.04
C ASP A 4 2.86 5.38 8.15
N TRP A 5 1.57 5.14 8.39
CA TRP A 5 0.81 4.15 7.64
C TRP A 5 -0.67 4.49 7.53
N LEU A 6 -1.32 3.91 6.52
CA LEU A 6 -2.76 3.98 6.30
C LEU A 6 -3.29 2.58 5.99
N LEU A 7 -4.41 2.20 6.62
CA LEU A 7 -5.12 0.96 6.33
C LEU A 7 -6.41 1.28 5.55
N ILE A 8 -6.62 0.58 4.45
CA ILE A 8 -7.67 0.88 3.47
C ILE A 8 -8.45 -0.39 3.15
N ALA A 9 -9.77 -0.33 3.30
CA ALA A 9 -10.67 -1.33 2.73
C ALA A 9 -10.89 -1.03 1.25
N LEU A 10 -10.68 -2.03 0.38
CA LEU A 10 -10.92 -1.89 -1.05
C LEU A 10 -12.43 -1.94 -1.33
N GLY A 11 -12.86 -1.32 -2.44
CA GLY A 11 -14.28 -1.32 -2.84
C GLY A 11 -14.83 -2.70 -3.18
N ALA A 12 -13.96 -3.67 -3.50
CA ALA A 12 -14.28 -5.08 -3.63
C ALA A 12 -13.00 -5.93 -3.43
N PRO A 13 -13.12 -7.18 -2.96
CA PRO A 13 -12.01 -8.12 -3.00
C PRO A 13 -11.54 -8.41 -4.43
N GLY A 14 -10.24 -8.57 -4.62
CA GLY A 14 -9.65 -8.82 -5.94
C GLY A 14 -8.17 -9.12 -5.89
N GLU A 15 -7.58 -9.44 -7.04
CA GLU A 15 -6.13 -9.61 -7.19
C GLU A 15 -5.51 -8.33 -7.75
N ALA A 16 -4.52 -7.79 -7.04
CA ALA A 16 -3.81 -6.60 -7.48
C ALA A 16 -2.90 -6.91 -8.67
N ASN A 17 -2.91 -6.04 -9.68
CA ASN A 17 -2.06 -6.14 -10.86
C ASN A 17 -1.14 -4.94 -11.05
N LYS A 18 -1.48 -3.79 -10.45
CA LYS A 18 -0.66 -2.58 -10.49
C LYS A 18 -0.91 -1.73 -9.26
N ILE A 19 0.14 -1.10 -8.75
CA ILE A 19 0.06 -0.08 -7.70
C ILE A 19 0.60 1.24 -8.26
N GLU A 20 -0.08 2.33 -7.94
CA GLU A 20 0.39 3.69 -8.21
C GLU A 20 0.60 4.43 -6.91
N VAL A 21 1.79 5.02 -6.76
CA VAL A 21 2.15 5.91 -5.65
C VAL A 21 2.57 7.25 -6.24
N ASP A 22 1.72 8.26 -6.05
CA ASP A 22 1.91 9.60 -6.58
C ASP A 22 2.39 10.55 -5.49
N THR A 23 3.61 11.06 -5.63
CA THR A 23 4.22 12.06 -4.74
C THR A 23 4.19 13.47 -5.35
N SER A 24 3.39 13.70 -6.41
CA SER A 24 3.21 15.02 -7.04
C SER A 24 2.95 16.10 -5.98
N PHE A 25 3.51 17.29 -6.20
CA PHE A 25 3.45 18.46 -5.30
C PHE A 25 4.22 18.33 -3.98
N TYR A 26 4.65 17.14 -3.58
CA TYR A 26 5.53 16.93 -2.42
C TYR A 26 6.99 16.96 -2.86
N LYS A 27 7.57 18.18 -2.93
CA LYS A 27 8.95 18.42 -3.43
C LYS A 27 10.03 18.35 -2.36
N GLY A 28 9.68 18.63 -1.10
CA GLY A 28 10.62 18.64 0.03
C GLY A 28 10.22 17.73 1.19
N ASN A 29 9.05 17.13 1.12
CA ASN A 29 8.45 16.31 2.18
C ASN A 29 7.69 15.09 1.63
N SER A 30 8.12 14.55 0.48
CA SER A 30 7.70 13.22 0.07
C SER A 30 8.43 12.16 0.92
N PRO A 31 7.80 11.02 1.21
CA PRO A 31 8.51 9.93 1.87
C PRO A 31 9.65 9.40 1.00
N ALA A 32 10.69 8.86 1.64
CA ALA A 32 11.83 8.29 0.94
C ALA A 32 11.49 6.91 0.35
N LYS A 33 10.62 6.15 1.03
CA LYS A 33 10.20 4.81 0.60
C LYS A 33 8.73 4.57 0.90
N CYS A 34 8.15 3.60 0.20
CA CYS A 34 6.89 2.98 0.62
C CYS A 34 6.96 1.45 0.53
N SER A 35 6.10 0.78 1.29
CA SER A 35 5.74 -0.62 1.08
C SER A 35 4.23 -0.78 1.18
N VAL A 36 3.71 -1.88 0.64
CA VAL A 36 2.29 -2.21 0.71
C VAL A 36 2.13 -3.62 1.22
N GLN A 37 1.34 -3.79 2.27
CA GLN A 37 0.86 -5.10 2.72
C GLN A 37 -0.59 -5.29 2.28
N GLY A 38 -1.01 -6.54 2.12
CA GLY A 38 -2.38 -6.85 1.72
C GLY A 38 -2.89 -8.14 2.34
N GLN A 39 -4.20 -8.22 2.60
CA GLN A 39 -4.83 -9.44 3.07
C GLN A 39 -6.29 -9.50 2.64
N ASN A 40 -6.78 -10.71 2.36
CA ASN A 40 -8.22 -10.97 2.33
C ASN A 40 -8.73 -11.19 3.76
N VAL A 41 -9.25 -10.13 4.36
CA VAL A 41 -9.78 -10.14 5.71
C VAL A 41 -11.19 -10.74 5.71
N GLU A 42 -11.41 -11.77 6.53
CA GLU A 42 -12.74 -12.39 6.70
C GLU A 42 -13.62 -11.64 7.71
N TRP A 43 -13.05 -11.24 8.85
CA TRP A 43 -13.74 -10.50 9.89
C TRP A 43 -12.73 -9.69 10.72
N GLY A 44 -13.22 -8.66 11.39
CA GLY A 44 -12.44 -7.91 12.37
C GLY A 44 -13.13 -6.62 12.78
N THR A 45 -12.83 -6.14 13.98
CA THR A 45 -13.05 -4.74 14.37
C THR A 45 -11.86 -3.90 13.93
N ASP A 46 -12.02 -2.58 13.82
CA ASP A 46 -10.94 -1.65 13.45
C ASP A 46 -9.67 -1.88 14.28
N GLN A 47 -9.82 -2.02 15.60
CA GLN A 47 -8.68 -2.29 16.49
C GLN A 47 -7.98 -3.61 16.18
N SER A 48 -8.76 -4.65 15.86
CA SER A 48 -8.20 -5.95 15.50
C SER A 48 -7.49 -5.90 14.14
N LEU A 49 -7.99 -5.12 13.19
CA LEU A 49 -7.36 -4.94 11.86
C LEU A 49 -6.00 -4.27 11.97
N ILE A 50 -5.85 -3.28 12.87
CA ILE A 50 -4.56 -2.65 13.14
C ILE A 50 -3.54 -3.71 13.56
N THR A 51 -3.87 -4.55 14.55
CA THR A 51 -2.99 -5.61 15.05
C THR A 51 -2.70 -6.69 13.99
N GLN A 52 -3.73 -7.16 13.28
CA GLN A 52 -3.58 -8.16 12.22
C GLN A 52 -2.68 -7.64 11.09
N SER A 53 -2.84 -6.37 10.71
CA SER A 53 -2.08 -5.74 9.63
C SER A 53 -0.57 -5.68 9.87
N MET A 54 -0.12 -5.86 11.11
CA MET A 54 1.32 -5.96 11.42
C MET A 54 1.95 -7.23 10.84
N PHE A 55 1.13 -8.24 10.54
CA PHE A 55 1.55 -9.57 10.09
C PHE A 55 1.04 -9.92 8.69
N TRP A 56 0.36 -8.99 8.01
CA TRP A 56 -0.09 -9.22 6.64
C TRP A 56 1.13 -9.37 5.70
N PRO A 57 1.03 -10.24 4.68
CA PRO A 57 2.10 -10.40 3.72
C PRO A 57 2.32 -9.11 2.94
N GLU A 58 3.57 -8.87 2.53
CA GLU A 58 3.90 -7.75 1.66
C GLU A 58 3.39 -8.03 0.25
N LEU A 59 2.55 -7.14 -0.27
CA LEU A 59 2.15 -7.10 -1.68
C LEU A 59 3.20 -6.36 -2.53
N LEU A 60 3.83 -5.33 -1.96
CA LEU A 60 4.93 -4.58 -2.52
C LEU A 60 5.99 -4.42 -1.44
N THR A 61 7.14 -5.08 -1.61
CA THR A 61 8.32 -4.92 -0.76
C THR A 61 8.79 -3.46 -0.79
N PRO A 62 9.54 -2.96 0.22
CA PRO A 62 9.95 -1.55 0.26
C PRO A 62 10.62 -1.05 -1.03
N LYS A 63 10.06 0.01 -1.63
CA LYS A 63 10.57 0.68 -2.83
C LYS A 63 10.92 2.13 -2.53
N ASP A 64 12.00 2.62 -3.15
CA ASP A 64 12.37 4.02 -3.08
C ASP A 64 11.37 4.88 -3.86
N LEU A 65 11.11 6.07 -3.35
CA LEU A 65 10.26 7.08 -3.96
C LEU A 65 11.08 8.33 -4.27
N THR A 66 10.68 9.00 -5.36
CA THR A 66 11.23 10.28 -5.77
C THR A 66 10.20 11.38 -5.50
N PRO A 67 10.60 12.58 -5.03
CA PRO A 67 9.69 13.71 -4.91
C PRO A 67 9.01 14.06 -6.24
N ASP A 68 7.78 14.60 -6.17
CA ASP A 68 7.05 15.14 -7.33
C ASP A 68 6.92 14.15 -8.51
N THR A 69 6.69 12.87 -8.23
CA THR A 69 6.76 11.78 -9.23
C THR A 69 5.60 10.79 -9.08
N ILE A 70 5.07 10.31 -10.20
CA ILE A 70 4.11 9.20 -10.24
C ILE A 70 4.87 7.89 -10.43
N HIS A 71 4.82 7.02 -9.42
CA HIS A 71 5.47 5.71 -9.45
C HIS A 71 4.44 4.65 -9.83
N HIS A 72 4.79 3.81 -10.79
CA HIS A 72 3.99 2.67 -11.20
C HIS A 72 4.76 1.38 -10.87
N PHE A 73 4.12 0.49 -10.13
CA PHE A 73 4.63 -0.84 -9.82
C PHE A 73 3.71 -1.85 -10.48
N GLU A 74 4.23 -2.61 -11.44
CA GLU A 74 3.47 -3.55 -12.25
C GLU A 74 3.57 -4.95 -11.66
N LEU A 75 2.86 -5.94 -12.24
CA LEU A 75 2.85 -7.34 -11.77
C LEU A 75 4.22 -7.94 -11.41
N LYS A 76 5.29 -7.57 -12.14
CA LYS A 76 6.65 -8.06 -11.88
C LYS A 76 7.27 -7.53 -10.58
N ASP A 77 6.74 -6.43 -10.06
CA ASP A 77 7.19 -5.76 -8.85
C ASP A 77 6.36 -6.19 -7.62
N LEU A 78 5.27 -6.93 -7.85
CA LEU A 78 4.33 -7.37 -6.81
C LEU A 78 4.57 -8.82 -6.41
N GLU A 79 4.42 -9.07 -5.12
CA GLU A 79 4.44 -10.43 -4.57
C GLU A 79 3.07 -11.11 -4.77
N LYS A 80 3.10 -12.41 -5.06
CA LYS A 80 1.88 -13.20 -5.22
C LYS A 80 1.34 -13.65 -3.87
N ILE A 81 0.45 -12.83 -3.31
CA ILE A 81 -0.19 -13.09 -2.02
C ILE A 81 -1.65 -13.58 -2.14
N GLY A 82 -2.16 -13.70 -3.36
CA GLY A 82 -3.55 -14.04 -3.64
C GLY A 82 -4.49 -12.83 -3.56
N PRO A 83 -5.80 -13.07 -3.46
CA PRO A 83 -6.78 -11.99 -3.38
C PRO A 83 -6.65 -11.17 -2.10
N ILE A 84 -7.02 -9.90 -2.18
CA ILE A 84 -6.99 -8.96 -1.08
C ILE A 84 -8.31 -8.19 -1.00
N SER A 85 -8.75 -7.90 0.22
CA SER A 85 -9.88 -7.00 0.50
C SER A 85 -9.42 -5.73 1.20
N HIS A 86 -8.25 -5.76 1.82
CA HIS A 86 -7.64 -4.63 2.51
C HIS A 86 -6.18 -4.50 2.12
N VAL A 87 -5.68 -3.27 2.17
CA VAL A 87 -4.27 -2.95 2.01
C VAL A 87 -3.80 -2.04 3.13
N LYS A 88 -2.52 -2.12 3.45
CA LYS A 88 -1.85 -1.18 4.33
C LYS A 88 -0.67 -0.56 3.59
N LEU A 89 -0.75 0.74 3.35
CA LEU A 89 0.34 1.53 2.81
C LEU A 89 1.23 1.97 3.98
N ASN A 90 2.52 1.69 3.90
CA ASN A 90 3.53 2.17 4.84
C ASN A 90 4.43 3.18 4.12
N ILE A 91 4.76 4.30 4.76
CA ILE A 91 5.66 5.33 4.22
C ILE A 91 6.79 5.64 5.21
N PHE A 92 8.02 5.77 4.72
CA PHE A 92 9.20 5.80 5.59
C PHE A 92 10.01 7.10 5.43
N PRO A 93 10.39 7.78 6.54
CA PRO A 93 9.81 7.64 7.89
C PRO A 93 8.44 8.34 8.01
N ASP A 94 8.19 9.36 7.20
CA ASP A 94 6.97 10.15 7.18
C ASP A 94 6.95 10.93 5.85
N GLY A 95 5.90 11.74 5.63
CA GLY A 95 5.79 12.62 4.47
C GLY A 95 4.42 12.56 3.81
N GLY A 96 4.32 13.12 2.62
CA GLY A 96 3.07 13.20 1.88
C GLY A 96 3.03 12.37 0.60
N ILE A 97 1.87 11.77 0.36
CA ILE A 97 1.49 11.12 -0.88
C ILE A 97 0.22 11.81 -1.40
N SER A 98 0.22 12.22 -2.65
CA SER A 98 -0.91 12.88 -3.31
C SER A 98 -2.01 11.88 -3.64
N ARG A 99 -1.64 10.74 -4.23
CA ARG A 99 -2.57 9.66 -4.56
C ARG A 99 -1.93 8.29 -4.32
N PHE A 100 -2.76 7.37 -3.88
CA PHE A 100 -2.46 5.96 -3.82
C PHE A 100 -3.57 5.21 -4.54
N ARG A 101 -3.21 4.32 -5.47
CA ARG A 101 -4.17 3.50 -6.20
C ARG A 101 -3.71 2.05 -6.23
N VAL A 102 -4.66 1.15 -6.04
CA VAL A 102 -4.48 -0.28 -6.25
C VAL A 102 -5.41 -0.68 -7.38
N PHE A 103 -4.82 -1.10 -8.48
CA PHE A 103 -5.53 -1.63 -9.63
C PHE A 103 -5.51 -3.15 -9.56
N GLY A 104 -6.59 -3.77 -9.97
CA GLY A 104 -6.75 -5.21 -9.87
C GLY A 104 -7.95 -5.70 -10.65
N SER A 105 -8.05 -7.02 -10.72
CA SER A 105 -9.24 -7.70 -11.24
C SER A 105 -10.09 -8.14 -10.06
N LYS A 106 -11.40 -7.90 -10.16
CA LYS A 106 -12.35 -8.39 -9.16
C LYS A 106 -12.39 -9.92 -9.20
N LEU A 107 -12.54 -10.53 -8.02
CA LEU A 107 -12.94 -11.94 -7.91
C LEU A 107 -14.38 -12.18 -8.39
#